data_AF-A0A9X0D537-F1
#
_entry.id   AF-A0A9X0D537-F1
#
_cell.length_a   1.000
_cell.length_b   1.000
_cell.length_c   1.000
_cell.angle_alpha   90.00
_cell.angle_beta   90.00
_cell.angle_gamma   90.00
#
_symmetry.space_group_name_H-M   'P 1'
#
loop_
_entity.id
_entity.type
_entity.pdbx_description
1 polymer ?
#
loop_
_entity_poly.entity_id
_entity_poly.type
_entity_poly.pdbx_seq_one_letter_code
_entity_poly.pdbx_strand_id
1 'polypeptide(L)'
;MIRSSLMRRAFQCITRTLPAGTSVRNIIHFAQMTLSNKFQMYNFGSAWKNREHYGQDTPPLYNVSAMTVPVALYWAQNDWLADPQDVRALLPLLPNKLYDKYIENWDHLDFLWGLDAAKLVYYDIIKHMKTLL
;
A
#
# COMPACT_ATOMS: atom_id res chain seq x y z
N MET A 1 -4.32 -6.83 16.24
CA MET A 1 -3.43 -6.85 17.45
C MET A 1 -2.85 -8.26 17.63
N ILE A 2 -1.59 -8.42 17.24
CA ILE A 2 -0.97 -9.72 16.92
C ILE A 2 -0.66 -10.54 18.19
N ARG A 3 -1.13 -11.80 18.22
CA ARG A 3 -1.04 -12.72 19.37
C ARG A 3 0.19 -13.64 19.24
N SER A 4 1.13 -13.58 20.18
CA SER A 4 1.84 -14.73 20.80
C SER A 4 3.20 -14.35 21.42
N SER A 5 3.68 -15.17 22.35
CA SER A 5 4.94 -15.00 23.10
C SER A 5 6.21 -15.04 22.24
N LEU A 6 6.18 -15.68 21.06
CA LEU A 6 7.26 -15.69 20.06
C LEU A 6 7.58 -14.26 19.59
N MET A 7 6.56 -13.41 19.56
CA MET A 7 6.63 -12.04 19.10
C MET A 7 7.43 -11.12 20.02
N ARG A 8 7.67 -11.45 21.30
CA ARG A 8 8.42 -10.54 22.20
C ARG A 8 9.86 -10.29 21.73
N ARG A 9 10.53 -11.32 21.18
CA ARG A 9 11.89 -11.17 20.65
C ARG A 9 11.88 -10.43 19.31
N ALA A 10 10.93 -10.76 18.43
CA ALA A 10 10.78 -10.06 17.16
C ALA A 10 10.36 -8.59 17.35
N PHE A 11 9.50 -8.30 18.33
CA PHE A 11 9.00 -6.98 18.65
C PHE A 11 10.13 -6.01 18.99
N GLN A 12 11.11 -6.44 19.80
CA GLN A 12 12.30 -5.63 20.09
C GLN A 12 13.10 -5.32 18.82
N CYS A 13 13.21 -6.26 17.89
CA CYS A 13 13.90 -6.03 16.62
C CYS A 13 13.11 -5.05 15.73
N ILE A 14 11.79 -5.23 15.66
CA ILE A 14 10.87 -4.41 14.88
C ILE A 14 10.91 -2.97 15.38
N THR A 15 10.72 -2.71 16.68
CA THR A 15 10.68 -1.35 17.23
C THR A 15 12.04 -0.66 17.23
N ARG A 16 13.15 -1.42 17.21
CA ARG A 16 14.48 -0.85 17.06
C ARG A 16 14.75 -0.36 15.64
N THR A 17 14.13 -0.98 14.63
CA THR A 17 14.38 -0.71 13.22
C THR A 17 13.29 0.14 12.57
N LEU A 18 12.14 0.30 13.24
CA LEU A 18 11.02 1.10 12.75
C LEU A 18 10.56 2.15 13.77
N PRO A 19 10.19 3.35 13.30
CA PRO A 19 10.23 3.79 11.90
C PRO A 19 11.68 4.06 11.43
N ALA A 20 11.97 3.78 10.15
CA ALA A 20 13.28 4.02 9.54
C ALA A 20 13.49 5.48 9.06
N GLY A 21 12.51 6.36 9.34
CA GLY A 21 12.51 7.77 8.93
C GLY A 21 11.79 8.01 7.60
N THR A 22 11.12 9.16 7.50
CA THR A 22 10.55 9.71 6.25
C THR A 22 10.48 11.24 6.37
N SER A 23 10.27 11.95 5.25
CA SER A 23 10.16 13.41 5.28
C SER A 23 8.78 13.86 5.78
N VAL A 24 8.73 15.03 6.44
CA VAL A 24 7.46 15.67 6.81
C VAL A 24 6.57 15.90 5.59
N ARG A 25 7.17 16.24 4.45
CA ARG A 25 6.46 16.42 3.18
C ARG A 25 5.72 15.15 2.73
N ASN A 26 6.33 13.98 2.91
CA ASN A 26 5.69 12.70 2.60
C ASN A 26 4.45 12.47 3.48
N ILE A 27 4.56 12.72 4.79
CA ILE A 27 3.41 12.61 5.72
C ILE A 27 2.30 13.61 5.36
N ILE A 28 2.65 14.84 4.99
CA ILE A 28 1.68 15.84 4.50
C ILE A 28 1.00 15.35 3.20
N HIS A 29 1.73 14.72 2.28
CA HIS A 29 1.14 14.18 1.06
C HIS A 29 0.12 13.09 1.36
N PHE A 30 0.41 12.16 2.27
CA PHE A 30 -0.57 11.17 2.73
C PHE A 30 -1.83 11.85 3.28
N ALA A 31 -1.67 12.86 4.14
CA ALA A 31 -2.82 13.63 4.65
C ALA A 31 -3.61 14.34 3.54
N GLN A 32 -2.94 14.89 2.53
CA GLN A 32 -3.61 15.50 1.37
C GLN A 32 -4.43 14.48 0.59
N MET A 33 -3.93 13.26 0.39
CA MET A 33 -4.68 12.20 -0.31
C MET A 33 -5.91 11.79 0.50
N THR A 34 -5.77 11.58 1.81
CA THR A 34 -6.89 11.25 2.70
C THR A 34 -7.97 12.34 2.72
N LEU A 35 -7.57 13.62 2.80
CA LEU A 35 -8.51 14.74 2.85
C LEU A 35 -9.20 15.02 1.51
N SER A 36 -8.50 14.80 0.40
CA SER A 36 -9.03 15.09 -0.93
C SER A 36 -9.76 13.91 -1.58
N ASN A 37 -9.62 12.71 -1.02
CA ASN A 37 -10.08 11.45 -1.58
C ASN A 37 -9.61 11.23 -3.03
N LYS A 38 -8.36 11.60 -3.32
CA LYS A 38 -7.77 11.54 -4.66
C LYS A 38 -6.38 10.93 -4.62
N PHE A 39 -6.13 9.99 -5.51
CA PHE A 39 -4.79 9.50 -5.81
C PHE A 39 -4.11 10.47 -6.79
N GLN A 40 -3.33 11.42 -6.24
CA GLN A 40 -2.79 12.55 -6.98
C GLN A 40 -1.39 12.95 -6.51
N MET A 41 -0.69 13.74 -7.33
CA MET A 41 0.61 14.32 -6.98
C MET A 41 0.52 15.29 -5.79
N TYR A 42 1.66 15.66 -5.22
CA TYR A 42 1.71 16.55 -4.05
C TYR A 42 1.13 17.93 -4.36
N ASN A 43 0.25 18.45 -3.51
CA ASN A 43 -0.24 19.81 -3.64
C ASN A 43 0.71 20.78 -2.92
N PHE A 44 1.30 21.73 -3.66
CA PHE A 44 2.23 22.72 -3.11
C PHE A 44 1.55 23.90 -2.39
N GLY A 45 0.22 23.84 -2.23
CA GLY A 45 -0.56 24.80 -1.44
C GLY A 45 -0.94 26.08 -2.17
N SER A 46 -0.57 26.24 -3.45
CA SER A 46 -1.03 27.35 -4.29
C SER A 46 -0.95 26.98 -5.78
N ALA A 47 -1.81 27.58 -6.60
CA ALA A 47 -1.79 27.38 -8.05
C ALA A 47 -0.45 27.80 -8.69
N TRP A 48 0.16 28.88 -8.20
CA TRP A 48 1.49 29.32 -8.66
C TRP A 48 2.57 28.25 -8.45
N LYS A 49 2.68 27.71 -7.23
CA LYS A 49 3.65 26.65 -6.94
C LYS A 49 3.34 25.35 -7.69
N ASN A 50 2.06 25.00 -7.84
CA ASN A 50 1.69 23.83 -8.64
C ASN A 50 2.08 24.02 -10.11
N ARG A 51 1.92 25.22 -10.69
CA ARG A 51 2.38 25.53 -12.05
C ARG A 51 3.91 25.44 -12.19
N GLU A 52 4.65 25.92 -11.20
CA GLU A 52 6.12 25.80 -11.18
C GLU A 52 6.57 24.33 -11.24
N HIS A 53 5.82 23.42 -10.61
CA HIS A 53 6.15 22.00 -10.56
C HIS A 53 5.54 21.14 -11.67
N TYR A 54 4.34 21.48 -12.15
CA TYR A 54 3.53 20.62 -13.02
C TYR A 54 3.06 21.30 -14.31
N GLY A 55 3.28 22.61 -14.48
CA GLY A 55 2.73 23.37 -15.60
C GLY A 55 1.21 23.59 -15.55
N GLN A 56 0.55 23.22 -14.46
CA GLN A 56 -0.90 23.36 -14.25
C GLN A 56 -1.23 23.75 -12.80
N ASP A 57 -2.41 24.30 -12.59
CA ASP A 57 -2.82 24.92 -11.31
C ASP A 57 -3.08 23.92 -10.19
N THR A 58 -3.41 22.68 -10.55
CA THR A 58 -3.76 21.60 -9.63
C THR A 58 -2.81 20.42 -9.79
N PRO A 59 -2.53 19.65 -8.74
CA PRO A 59 -1.72 18.44 -8.87
C PRO A 59 -2.38 17.44 -9.84
N PRO A 60 -1.62 16.86 -10.78
CA PRO A 60 -2.14 15.80 -11.66
C PRO A 60 -2.62 14.57 -10.88
N LEU A 61 -3.66 13.92 -11.38
CA LEU A 61 -4.11 12.60 -10.89
C LEU A 61 -3.20 11.50 -11.43
N TYR A 62 -2.96 10.47 -10.63
CA TYR A 62 -2.33 9.25 -11.12
C TYR A 62 -3.39 8.34 -11.75
N ASN A 63 -3.19 7.97 -13.02
CA ASN A 63 -4.11 7.09 -13.74
C ASN A 63 -3.72 5.61 -13.53
N VAL A 64 -4.36 4.95 -12.56
CA VAL A 64 -4.14 3.52 -12.29
C VAL A 64 -4.47 2.65 -13.50
N SER A 65 -5.49 3.02 -14.27
CA SER A 65 -5.91 2.25 -15.46
C SER A 65 -4.93 2.32 -16.62
N ALA A 66 -3.93 3.21 -16.56
CA ALA A 66 -2.82 3.22 -17.51
C ALA A 66 -1.69 2.24 -17.13
N MET A 67 -1.76 1.60 -15.96
CA MET A 67 -0.72 0.68 -15.51
C MET A 67 -0.79 -0.66 -16.25
N THR A 68 0.19 -0.94 -17.10
CA THR A 68 0.23 -2.17 -17.92
C THR A 68 0.92 -3.35 -17.25
N VAL A 69 1.58 -3.13 -16.10
CA VAL A 69 2.32 -4.17 -15.40
C VAL A 69 1.33 -5.21 -14.84
N PRO A 70 1.57 -6.52 -15.03
CA PRO A 70 0.74 -7.55 -14.41
C PRO A 70 0.82 -7.52 -12.88
N VAL A 71 -0.33 -7.59 -12.21
CA VAL A 71 -0.43 -7.44 -10.74
C VAL A 71 -1.07 -8.66 -10.09
N ALA A 72 -0.41 -9.16 -9.05
CA ALA A 72 -1.01 -10.03 -8.04
C ALA A 72 -1.19 -9.23 -6.75
N LEU A 73 -2.43 -9.08 -6.27
CA LEU A 73 -2.76 -8.21 -5.14
C LEU A 73 -3.18 -9.03 -3.90
N TYR A 74 -2.53 -8.80 -2.75
CA TYR A 74 -2.94 -9.38 -1.48
C TYR A 74 -3.49 -8.29 -0.58
N TRP A 75 -4.63 -8.52 0.06
CA TRP A 75 -5.31 -7.53 0.89
C TRP A 75 -6.07 -8.20 2.04
N ALA A 76 -6.31 -7.48 3.12
CA ALA A 76 -6.76 -8.08 4.37
C ALA A 76 -7.95 -7.35 5.01
N GLN A 77 -8.74 -8.10 5.79
CA GLN A 77 -9.98 -7.63 6.40
C GLN A 77 -9.82 -6.46 7.36
N ASN A 78 -8.80 -6.52 8.23
CA ASN A 78 -8.60 -5.56 9.30
C ASN A 78 -7.46 -4.58 8.97
N ASP A 79 -7.04 -4.52 7.70
CA ASP A 79 -6.10 -3.51 7.24
C ASP A 79 -6.76 -2.14 7.36
N TRP A 80 -6.11 -1.25 8.11
CA TRP A 80 -6.58 0.09 8.45
C TRP A 80 -5.90 1.15 7.59
N LEU A 81 -4.83 0.80 6.86
CA LEU A 81 -4.10 1.70 5.97
C LEU A 81 -4.43 1.43 4.51
N ALA A 82 -4.47 0.16 4.10
CA ALA A 82 -4.98 -0.29 2.82
C ALA A 82 -6.35 -0.95 3.03
N ASP A 83 -7.33 -0.13 3.41
CA ASP A 83 -8.59 -0.65 3.91
C ASP A 83 -9.38 -1.43 2.82
N PRO A 84 -10.24 -2.38 3.22
CA PRO A 84 -11.05 -3.14 2.28
C PRO A 84 -11.94 -2.31 1.36
N GLN A 85 -12.26 -1.05 1.71
CA GLN A 85 -13.10 -0.19 0.87
C GLN A 85 -12.28 0.38 -0.28
N ASP A 86 -11.12 0.96 0.02
CA ASP A 86 -10.19 1.52 -0.96
C ASP A 86 -9.64 0.44 -1.89
N VAL A 87 -9.32 -0.75 -1.36
CA VAL A 87 -8.87 -1.86 -2.21
C VAL A 87 -9.98 -2.30 -3.17
N ARG A 88 -11.23 -2.38 -2.73
CA ARG A 88 -12.36 -2.71 -3.62
C ARG A 88 -12.59 -1.62 -4.68
N ALA A 89 -12.32 -0.35 -4.37
CA ALA A 89 -12.35 0.72 -5.35
C ALA A 89 -11.18 0.64 -6.35
N LEU A 90 -10.01 0.15 -5.91
CA LEU A 90 -8.82 -0.03 -6.74
C LEU A 90 -8.93 -1.23 -7.70
N LEU A 91 -9.46 -2.37 -7.25
CA LEU A 91 -9.54 -3.62 -8.00
C LEU A 91 -10.12 -3.52 -9.43
N PRO A 92 -11.18 -2.73 -9.72
CA PRO A 92 -11.69 -2.56 -11.07
C PRO A 92 -10.84 -1.63 -11.95
N LEU A 93 -9.97 -0.81 -11.35
CA LEU A 93 -9.11 0.12 -12.09
C LEU A 93 -7.84 -0.55 -12.62
N LEU A 94 -7.47 -1.73 -12.10
CA LEU A 94 -6.29 -2.50 -12.49
C LEU A 94 -6.54 -3.29 -13.79
N PRO A 95 -5.98 -2.89 -14.93
CA PRO A 95 -6.31 -3.54 -16.21
C PRO A 95 -5.71 -4.94 -16.33
N ASN A 96 -4.53 -5.17 -15.74
CA ASN A 96 -3.79 -6.44 -15.81
C ASN A 96 -3.68 -7.14 -14.44
N LYS A 97 -4.82 -7.30 -13.77
CA LYS A 97 -4.88 -8.07 -12.51
C LYS A 97 -4.88 -9.57 -12.81
N LEU A 98 -3.76 -10.23 -12.49
CA LEU A 98 -3.59 -11.68 -12.63
C LEU A 98 -4.20 -12.46 -11.48
N TYR A 99 -4.17 -11.87 -10.29
CA TYR A 99 -4.56 -12.53 -9.06
C TYR A 99 -4.96 -11.49 -8.02
N ASP A 100 -5.96 -11.82 -7.20
CA ASP A 100 -6.13 -11.17 -5.91
C ASP A 100 -6.53 -12.16 -4.82
N LYS A 101 -6.06 -11.89 -3.60
CA LYS A 101 -6.31 -12.73 -2.42
C LYS A 101 -6.67 -11.87 -1.23
N TYR A 102 -7.91 -12.06 -0.80
CA TYR A 102 -8.42 -11.53 0.45
C TYR A 102 -8.05 -12.45 1.61
N ILE A 103 -7.54 -11.89 2.70
CA ILE A 103 -7.13 -12.63 3.90
C ILE A 103 -7.93 -12.13 5.11
N GLU A 104 -8.70 -13.03 5.69
CA GLU A 104 -9.50 -12.74 6.89
C GLU A 104 -8.60 -12.56 8.13
N ASN A 105 -9.06 -11.73 9.07
CA ASN A 105 -8.42 -11.48 10.36
C ASN A 105 -6.99 -10.89 10.36
N TRP A 106 -6.41 -10.62 9.20
CA TRP A 106 -5.10 -9.96 9.08
C TRP A 106 -5.22 -8.42 9.13
N ASP A 107 -4.23 -7.80 9.77
CA ASP A 107 -3.97 -6.35 9.80
C ASP A 107 -2.84 -6.00 8.79
N HIS A 108 -2.57 -4.71 8.59
CA HIS A 108 -1.56 -4.20 7.63
C HIS A 108 -0.15 -4.81 7.78
N LEU A 109 0.27 -5.10 9.01
CA LEU A 109 1.63 -5.56 9.31
C LEU A 109 1.79 -7.08 9.21
N ASP A 110 0.69 -7.84 9.10
CA ASP A 110 0.75 -9.30 8.98
C ASP A 110 1.39 -9.73 7.66
N PHE A 111 1.30 -8.92 6.60
CA PHE A 111 2.02 -9.16 5.34
C PHE A 111 3.54 -9.21 5.50
N LEU A 112 4.10 -8.57 6.53
CA LEU A 112 5.53 -8.60 6.84
C LEU A 112 5.88 -9.53 8.00
N TRP A 113 5.05 -9.58 9.05
CA TRP A 113 5.40 -10.23 10.32
C TRP A 113 4.39 -11.29 10.79
N GLY A 114 3.36 -11.57 10.00
CA GLY A 114 2.41 -12.63 10.29
C GLY A 114 3.14 -13.98 10.38
N LEU A 115 2.89 -14.74 11.45
CA LEU A 115 3.55 -16.03 11.65
C LEU A 115 3.19 -17.06 10.57
N ASP A 116 2.05 -16.87 9.92
CA ASP A 116 1.53 -17.65 8.81
C ASP A 116 1.77 -16.99 7.44
N ALA A 117 2.50 -15.86 7.38
CA ALA A 117 2.67 -15.10 6.14
C ALA A 117 3.42 -15.87 5.04
N ALA A 118 4.37 -16.72 5.43
CA ALA A 118 5.04 -17.63 4.51
C ALA A 118 4.04 -18.55 3.79
N LYS A 119 3.11 -19.13 4.56
CA LYS A 119 2.10 -20.05 4.06
C LYS A 119 1.04 -19.35 3.22
N LEU A 120 0.55 -18.20 3.69
CA LEU A 120 -0.60 -17.53 3.09
C LEU A 120 -0.22 -16.61 1.93
N VAL A 121 1.00 -16.07 1.90
CA VAL A 121 1.43 -15.08 0.90
C VAL A 121 2.74 -15.49 0.21
N TYR A 122 3.82 -15.76 0.95
CA TYR A 122 5.16 -15.82 0.32
C TYR A 122 5.33 -17.03 -0.63
N TYR A 123 4.81 -18.21 -0.27
CA TYR A 123 4.86 -19.35 -1.18
C TYR A 123 4.02 -19.14 -2.45
N ASP A 124 2.93 -18.38 -2.34
CA ASP A 124 2.08 -18.01 -3.46
C ASP A 124 2.83 -17.04 -4.40
N ILE A 125 3.51 -16.03 -3.84
CA ILE A 125 4.40 -15.12 -4.60
C ILE A 125 5.49 -15.90 -5.33
N ILE A 126 6.21 -16.80 -4.65
CA ILE A 126 7.26 -17.63 -5.26
C ILE A 126 6.70 -18.47 -6.40
N LYS A 127 5.49 -19.02 -6.24
CA LYS A 127 4.80 -19.78 -7.28
C LYS A 127 4.51 -18.90 -8.49
N HIS A 128 3.92 -17.72 -8.29
CA HIS A 128 3.65 -16.78 -9.38
C HIS A 128 4.92 -16.39 -10.15
N MET A 129 6.02 -16.10 -9.44
CA MET A 129 7.30 -15.77 -10.06
C MET A 129 7.86 -16.91 -10.92
N LYS A 130 7.67 -18.16 -10.50
CA LYS A 130 8.11 -19.35 -11.26
C LYS A 130 7.25 -19.67 -12.47
N THR A 131 5.99 -19.20 -12.49
CA THR A 131 5.05 -19.46 -13.60
C THR A 131 4.97 -18.32 -14.62
N LEU A 132 5.49 -17.14 -14.27
CA LEU A 132 5.50 -15.95 -15.14
C LEU A 132 6.87 -15.71 -15.82
N LEU A 133 7.82 -16.62 -15.60
CA LEU A 133 9.06 -16.82 -16.38
C LEU A 133 8.94 -18.13 -17.15
#